data_AF-A0A7X9J1W5-F1
#
_entry.id   AF-A0A7X9J1W5-F1
#
_cell.length_a   1.000
_cell.length_b   1.000
_cell.length_c   1.000
_cell.angle_alpha   90.00
_cell.angle_beta   90.00
_cell.angle_gamma   90.00
#
_symmetry.space_group_name_H-M   'P 1'
#
loop_
_entity.id
_entity.type
_entity.pdbx_description
1 polymer ?
#
loop_
_entity_poly.entity_id
_entity_poly.type
_entity_poly.pdbx_seq_one_letter_code
_entity_poly.pdbx_strand_id
1 'polypeptide(L)'
;MMSEHIWLGDALCPTRDAPVEGGFVDVDGEPFARIANVDAMPPFLMSVVCRGDVWLFVGSNGAFTAGRVSPEGAIFPYQTADKILRDPNSQGAMSVFLVRRGGKWRLWEPWQESGRVYRLRRNLFKHEYGTSVVFEEVNEDLGLTFRWSLAAGARYGLIRGCVLTNDSSEPVEVRYLDGWRRFIVPGVSKGMF
;
A
#
# COMPACT_ATOMS: atom_id res chain seq x y z
N MET A 1 -28.09 -20.34 7.62
CA MET A 1 -26.73 -19.82 7.89
C MET A 1 -26.88 -18.62 8.79
N MET A 2 -26.34 -18.64 10.02
CA MET A 2 -26.32 -17.45 10.86
C MET A 2 -25.40 -16.42 10.21
N SER A 3 -25.89 -15.21 10.00
CA SER A 3 -25.10 -14.08 9.53
C SER A 3 -24.05 -13.73 10.58
N GLU A 4 -22.77 -14.00 10.29
CA GLU A 4 -21.67 -13.47 11.09
C GLU A 4 -21.63 -11.94 10.91
N HIS A 5 -21.75 -11.17 11.99
CA HIS A 5 -21.62 -9.72 11.94
C HIS A 5 -20.17 -9.31 11.71
N ILE A 6 -19.93 -8.42 10.74
CA ILE A 6 -18.62 -7.79 10.47
C ILE A 6 -18.61 -6.42 11.14
N TRP A 7 -17.60 -6.18 11.96
CA TRP A 7 -17.42 -4.95 12.71
C TRP A 7 -16.40 -4.03 12.02
N LEU A 8 -16.60 -2.72 12.16
CA LEU A 8 -15.67 -1.69 11.69
C LEU A 8 -15.17 -0.93 12.93
N GLY A 9 -14.04 -1.35 13.49
CA GLY A 9 -13.55 -0.83 14.77
C GLY A 9 -14.48 -1.13 15.96
N ASP A 10 -14.08 -0.69 17.16
CA ASP A 10 -14.92 -0.67 18.37
C ASP A 10 -14.75 0.64 19.19
N ALA A 11 -13.88 1.56 18.75
CA ALA A 11 -13.44 2.73 19.52
C ALA A 11 -13.90 4.05 18.88
N LEU A 12 -13.75 5.15 19.64
CA LEU A 12 -13.81 6.50 19.11
C LEU A 12 -12.75 6.68 18.02
N CYS A 13 -13.06 7.48 16.98
CA CYS A 13 -12.13 7.75 15.91
C CYS A 13 -10.82 8.34 16.48
N PRO A 14 -9.66 7.70 16.29
CA PRO A 14 -8.42 8.10 16.94
C PRO A 14 -7.90 9.42 16.35
N THR A 15 -7.35 10.27 17.22
CA THR A 15 -6.61 11.47 16.80
C THR A 15 -5.22 11.08 16.31
N ARG A 16 -4.63 11.92 15.44
CA ARG A 16 -3.35 11.65 14.77
C ARG A 16 -2.39 12.80 15.04
N ASP A 17 -1.66 12.68 16.14
CA ASP A 17 -0.73 13.73 16.60
C ASP A 17 0.74 13.31 16.50
N ALA A 18 1.02 12.14 15.88
CA ALA A 18 2.38 11.65 15.75
C ALA A 18 3.17 12.47 14.70
N PRO A 19 4.40 12.93 15.03
CA PRO A 19 5.19 13.72 14.11
C PRO A 19 5.67 12.89 12.90
N VAL A 20 5.84 13.57 11.77
CA VAL A 20 6.49 12.99 10.58
C VAL A 20 8.00 13.01 10.81
N GLU A 21 8.64 11.85 10.72
CA GLU A 21 10.07 11.70 10.98
C GLU A 21 10.77 10.99 9.83
N GLY A 22 11.81 11.61 9.27
CA GLY A 22 12.69 11.02 8.27
C GLY A 22 13.89 10.34 8.92
N GLY A 23 14.38 9.26 8.31
CA GLY A 23 15.60 8.60 8.75
C GLY A 23 16.09 7.56 7.75
N PHE A 24 17.24 6.96 8.04
CA PHE A 24 17.75 5.79 7.31
C PHE A 24 17.64 4.55 8.19
N VAL A 25 17.22 3.44 7.61
CA VAL A 25 17.01 2.17 8.30
C VAL A 25 17.52 1.03 7.43
N ASP A 26 17.95 -0.05 8.07
CA ASP A 26 18.22 -1.31 7.41
C ASP A 26 16.93 -2.16 7.41
N VAL A 27 16.55 -2.68 6.25
CA VAL A 27 15.44 -3.63 6.08
C VAL A 27 16.01 -4.87 5.41
N ASP A 28 16.10 -5.96 6.17
CA ASP A 28 16.61 -7.26 5.72
C ASP A 28 18.04 -7.19 5.12
N GLY A 29 18.91 -6.34 5.68
CA GLY A 29 20.29 -6.16 5.24
C GLY A 29 20.49 -5.15 4.10
N GLU A 30 19.42 -4.45 3.69
CA GLU A 30 19.45 -3.45 2.63
C GLU A 30 19.10 -2.05 3.17
N PRO A 31 19.73 -0.97 2.68
CA PRO A 31 19.50 0.38 3.17
C PRO A 31 18.26 1.05 2.55
N PHE A 32 17.44 1.65 3.41
CA PHE A 32 16.24 2.39 3.05
C PHE A 32 16.21 3.77 3.71
N ALA A 33 15.74 4.77 2.96
CA ALA A 33 15.20 5.98 3.56
C ALA A 33 13.78 5.70 4.06
N ARG A 34 13.48 6.01 5.31
CA ARG A 34 12.18 5.86 5.95
C ARG A 34 11.54 7.21 6.21
N ILE A 35 10.24 7.30 5.99
CA ILE A 35 9.37 8.36 6.49
C ILE A 35 8.33 7.73 7.40
N ALA A 36 8.43 8.00 8.68
CA ALA A 36 7.45 7.57 9.68
C ALA A 36 6.22 8.48 9.66
N ASN A 37 5.05 7.89 9.91
CA ASN A 37 3.76 8.59 9.92
C ASN A 37 3.51 9.38 8.62
N VAL A 38 3.83 8.78 7.48
CA VAL A 38 3.82 9.44 6.15
C VAL A 38 2.44 9.98 5.76
N ASP A 39 1.38 9.49 6.39
CA ASP A 39 0.00 9.94 6.17
C ASP A 39 -0.39 11.18 6.97
N ALA A 40 0.52 11.71 7.80
CA ALA A 40 0.41 13.01 8.46
C ALA A 40 0.96 14.18 7.60
N MET A 41 1.40 13.90 6.36
CA MET A 41 1.81 14.91 5.38
C MET A 41 0.99 14.80 4.09
N PRO A 42 0.90 15.87 3.27
CA PRO A 42 0.28 15.78 1.95
C PRO A 42 0.94 14.68 1.08
N PRO A 43 0.14 13.93 0.30
CA PRO A 43 0.67 12.88 -0.55
C PRO A 43 1.57 13.46 -1.64
N PHE A 44 2.65 12.75 -1.98
CA PHE A 44 3.65 13.16 -2.97
C PHE A 44 3.99 12.01 -3.92
N LEU A 45 4.48 12.35 -5.11
CA LEU A 45 4.81 11.37 -6.15
C LEU A 45 6.30 10.99 -6.10
N MET A 46 6.58 9.71 -6.33
CA MET A 46 7.92 9.14 -6.45
C MET A 46 8.07 8.40 -7.78
N SER A 47 9.31 8.27 -8.23
CA SER A 47 9.69 7.32 -9.28
C SER A 47 10.44 6.13 -8.67
N VAL A 48 10.16 4.93 -9.17
CA VAL A 48 10.91 3.72 -8.87
C VAL A 48 11.65 3.31 -10.13
N VAL A 49 12.99 3.26 -10.05
CA VAL A 49 13.85 3.08 -11.22
C VAL A 49 14.12 1.60 -11.49
N CYS A 50 14.26 1.26 -12.77
CA CYS A 50 14.63 -0.06 -13.25
C CYS A 50 15.73 0.08 -14.30
N ARG A 51 16.66 -0.87 -14.35
CA ARG A 51 17.68 -0.95 -15.44
C ARG A 51 17.06 -1.32 -16.80
N GLY A 52 15.84 -1.85 -16.80
CA GLY A 52 15.09 -2.19 -18.01
C GLY A 52 14.23 -1.04 -18.53
N ASP A 53 13.19 -1.39 -19.28
CA ASP A 53 12.24 -0.47 -19.91
C ASP A 53 10.98 -0.22 -19.06
N VAL A 54 10.92 -0.75 -17.84
CA VAL A 54 9.76 -0.59 -16.94
C VAL A 54 9.82 0.79 -16.30
N TRP A 55 8.77 1.59 -16.51
CA TRP A 55 8.55 2.84 -15.80
C TRP A 55 7.49 2.63 -14.71
N LEU A 56 7.72 3.23 -13.54
CA LEU A 56 6.83 3.16 -12.38
C LEU A 56 6.82 4.51 -11.64
N PHE A 57 5.63 5.11 -11.57
CA PHE A 57 5.35 6.31 -10.79
C PHE A 57 4.34 5.97 -9.69
N VAL A 58 4.69 6.25 -8.45
CA VAL A 58 3.95 5.80 -7.27
C VAL A 58 3.79 6.93 -6.27
N GLY A 59 2.57 7.13 -5.79
CA GLY A 59 2.26 8.07 -4.72
C GLY A 59 2.63 7.50 -3.35
N SER A 60 2.97 8.39 -2.41
CA SER A 60 3.22 8.02 -1.02
C SER A 60 1.99 7.43 -0.29
N ASN A 61 0.80 7.55 -0.90
CA ASN A 61 -0.45 6.96 -0.45
C ASN A 61 -0.76 5.58 -1.06
N GLY A 62 0.13 5.03 -1.91
CA GLY A 62 0.02 3.68 -2.46
C GLY A 62 -0.61 3.55 -3.85
N ALA A 63 -1.24 4.61 -4.39
CA ALA A 63 -1.68 4.60 -5.79
C ALA A 63 -0.48 4.73 -6.74
N PHE A 64 -0.51 4.04 -7.87
CA PHE A 64 0.58 4.09 -8.83
C PHE A 64 0.13 3.85 -10.27
N THR A 65 0.94 4.32 -11.21
CA THR A 65 0.87 3.96 -12.63
C THR A 65 2.19 3.35 -13.06
N ALA A 66 2.13 2.40 -13.98
CA ALA A 66 3.31 1.71 -14.46
C ALA A 66 3.08 1.10 -15.84
N GLY A 67 4.18 0.83 -16.54
CA GLY A 67 4.17 0.23 -17.86
C GLY A 67 5.59 0.02 -18.38
N ARG A 68 5.72 -0.25 -19.68
CA ARG A 68 6.99 -0.47 -20.35
C ARG A 68 7.19 0.45 -21.54
N VAL A 69 8.43 0.86 -21.78
CA VAL A 69 8.90 1.69 -22.91
C VAL A 69 8.32 3.10 -22.92
N SER A 70 6.99 3.24 -23.06
CA SER A 70 6.27 4.50 -23.19
C SER A 70 4.88 4.41 -22.55
N PRO A 71 4.13 5.52 -22.44
CA PRO A 71 2.76 5.52 -21.92
C PRO A 71 1.79 4.58 -22.67
N GLU A 72 2.06 4.26 -23.94
CA GLU A 72 1.27 3.33 -24.75
C GLU A 72 1.43 1.87 -24.27
N GLY A 73 2.52 1.57 -23.55
CA GLY A 73 2.77 0.29 -22.89
C GLY A 73 2.31 0.26 -21.43
N ALA A 74 1.33 1.08 -21.07
CA ALA A 74 0.79 1.15 -19.70
C ALA A 74 0.08 -0.14 -19.27
N ILE A 75 0.41 -0.61 -18.05
CA ILE A 75 -0.26 -1.71 -17.35
C ILE A 75 -1.41 -1.15 -16.48
N PHE A 76 -1.23 0.06 -15.96
CA PHE A 76 -2.22 0.81 -15.19
C PHE A 76 -2.44 2.18 -15.84
N PRO A 77 -3.64 2.78 -15.76
CA PRO A 77 -3.96 4.04 -16.45
C PRO A 77 -2.87 5.09 -16.26
N TYR A 78 -2.37 5.64 -17.37
CA TYR A 78 -1.33 6.67 -17.35
C TYR A 78 -1.97 8.04 -17.12
N GLN A 79 -1.92 8.50 -15.87
CA GLN A 79 -2.57 9.72 -15.41
C GLN A 79 -1.55 10.74 -14.89
N THR A 80 -2.01 11.98 -14.75
CA THR A 80 -1.23 13.06 -14.14
C THR A 80 -1.07 12.84 -12.63
N ALA A 81 -0.03 13.43 -12.05
CA ALA A 81 0.30 13.24 -10.63
C ALA A 81 -0.87 13.61 -9.70
N ASP A 82 -1.58 14.70 -9.97
CA ASP A 82 -2.76 15.12 -9.21
C ASP A 82 -3.86 14.06 -9.19
N LYS A 83 -4.14 13.40 -10.32
CA LYS A 83 -5.16 12.35 -10.41
C LYS A 83 -4.75 11.10 -9.62
N ILE A 84 -3.48 10.70 -9.72
CA ILE A 84 -2.92 9.56 -8.99
C ILE A 84 -2.97 9.82 -7.47
N LEU A 85 -2.55 11.01 -7.03
CA LEU A 85 -2.44 11.34 -5.62
C LEU A 85 -3.80 11.65 -4.96
N ARG A 86 -4.79 12.11 -5.74
CA ARG A 86 -6.12 12.48 -5.22
C ARG A 86 -6.90 11.30 -4.65
N ASP A 87 -6.78 10.12 -5.26
CA ASP A 87 -7.54 8.94 -4.85
C ASP A 87 -6.61 7.71 -4.77
N PRO A 88 -6.20 7.30 -3.56
CA PRO A 88 -5.40 6.08 -3.38
C PRO A 88 -6.15 4.82 -3.86
N ASN A 89 -7.48 4.92 -4.02
CA ASN A 89 -8.31 3.84 -4.52
C ASN A 89 -8.51 3.81 -6.03
N SER A 90 -7.93 4.76 -6.74
CA SER A 90 -8.11 4.89 -8.19
C SER A 90 -7.48 3.74 -8.97
N GLN A 91 -6.35 3.19 -8.55
CA GLN A 91 -5.64 2.12 -9.28
C GLN A 91 -4.53 1.52 -8.42
N GLY A 92 -4.11 0.30 -8.78
CA GLY A 92 -2.94 -0.33 -8.17
C GLY A 92 -3.32 -1.39 -7.15
N ALA A 93 -2.61 -1.43 -6.02
CA ALA A 93 -2.75 -2.48 -5.02
C ALA A 93 -4.06 -2.35 -4.22
N MET A 94 -4.59 -3.47 -3.78
CA MET A 94 -5.73 -3.54 -2.87
C MET A 94 -5.57 -4.73 -1.93
N SER A 95 -5.77 -4.48 -0.63
CA SER A 95 -5.70 -5.48 0.42
C SER A 95 -6.86 -5.28 1.37
N VAL A 96 -7.54 -6.36 1.72
CA VAL A 96 -8.67 -6.38 2.65
C VAL A 96 -8.50 -7.59 3.57
N PHE A 97 -8.61 -7.35 4.87
CA PHE A 97 -8.49 -8.36 5.91
C PHE A 97 -9.74 -8.39 6.77
N LEU A 98 -10.32 -9.57 6.94
CA LEU A 98 -11.24 -9.85 8.05
C LEU A 98 -10.45 -10.56 9.13
N VAL A 99 -10.40 -9.95 10.31
CA VAL A 99 -9.54 -10.39 11.42
C VAL A 99 -10.43 -10.79 12.59
N ARG A 100 -10.24 -12.01 13.11
CA ARG A 100 -11.01 -12.50 14.26
C ARG A 100 -10.26 -12.23 15.56
N ARG A 101 -10.81 -11.33 16.39
CA ARG A 101 -10.29 -11.02 17.74
C ARG A 101 -11.45 -10.91 18.73
N GLY A 102 -11.28 -11.42 19.96
CA GLY A 102 -12.34 -11.35 20.98
C GLY A 102 -13.70 -11.88 20.50
N GLY A 103 -13.70 -12.95 19.70
CA GLY A 103 -14.91 -13.57 19.14
C GLY A 103 -15.60 -12.80 17.99
N LYS A 104 -15.12 -11.62 17.60
CA LYS A 104 -15.70 -10.78 16.53
C LYS A 104 -14.82 -10.75 15.28
N TRP A 105 -15.45 -10.71 14.11
CA TRP A 105 -14.79 -10.39 12.84
C TRP A 105 -14.72 -8.88 12.65
N ARG A 106 -13.51 -8.36 12.43
CA ARG A 106 -13.24 -6.94 12.18
C ARG A 106 -12.68 -6.74 10.78
N LEU A 107 -13.24 -5.79 10.04
CA LEU A 107 -12.74 -5.40 8.71
C LEU A 107 -11.57 -4.43 8.86
N TRP A 108 -10.47 -4.72 8.19
CA TRP A 108 -9.31 -3.85 8.07
C TRP A 108 -8.89 -3.74 6.61
N GLU A 109 -8.85 -2.52 6.10
CA GLU A 109 -8.45 -2.19 4.73
C GLU A 109 -7.25 -1.24 4.79
N PRO A 110 -6.01 -1.76 4.75
CA PRO A 110 -4.83 -0.92 4.82
C PRO A 110 -4.80 0.12 3.71
N TRP A 111 -4.25 1.30 4.03
CA TRP A 111 -4.12 2.45 3.14
C TRP A 111 -5.45 3.06 2.66
N GLN A 112 -6.60 2.51 3.09
CA GLN A 112 -7.91 3.09 2.81
C GLN A 112 -8.40 4.00 3.94
N GLU A 113 -9.41 4.83 3.62
CA GLU A 113 -10.05 5.74 4.59
C GLU A 113 -10.90 4.97 5.61
N SER A 114 -11.55 3.88 5.20
CA SER A 114 -12.32 2.99 6.08
C SER A 114 -11.48 2.36 7.19
N GLY A 115 -10.19 2.13 6.95
CA GLY A 115 -9.25 1.62 7.96
C GLY A 115 -8.95 2.62 9.08
N ARG A 116 -9.25 3.91 8.90
CA ARG A 116 -8.89 4.95 9.87
C ARG A 116 -9.71 4.93 11.15
N VAL A 117 -10.71 4.05 11.24
CA VAL A 117 -11.40 3.74 12.50
C VAL A 117 -10.47 3.12 13.55
N TYR A 118 -9.31 2.58 13.13
CA TYR A 118 -8.31 1.99 14.01
C TYR A 118 -7.17 2.96 14.33
N ARG A 119 -6.45 2.68 15.40
CA ARG A 119 -5.12 3.27 15.68
C ARG A 119 -4.10 2.70 14.72
N LEU A 120 -3.72 3.52 13.73
CA LEU A 120 -2.83 3.15 12.65
C LEU A 120 -1.53 3.97 12.68
N ARG A 121 -0.41 3.33 12.34
CA ARG A 121 0.83 4.01 11.94
C ARG A 121 1.20 3.60 10.53
N ARG A 122 1.36 4.57 9.63
CA ARG A 122 1.79 4.33 8.25
C ARG A 122 3.23 4.78 8.05
N ASN A 123 4.09 3.86 7.63
CA ASN A 123 5.47 4.15 7.32
C ASN A 123 5.73 3.88 5.84
N LEU A 124 6.57 4.71 5.23
CA LEU A 124 7.02 4.55 3.86
C LEU A 124 8.53 4.38 3.84
N PHE A 125 9.02 3.43 3.05
CA PHE A 125 10.43 3.16 2.89
C PHE A 125 10.78 3.23 1.41
N LYS A 126 11.84 3.93 1.07
CA LYS A 126 12.39 4.00 -0.29
C LYS A 126 13.79 3.41 -0.25
N HIS A 127 14.02 2.40 -1.08
CA HIS A 127 15.35 1.82 -1.23
C HIS A 127 16.34 2.92 -1.64
N GLU A 128 17.55 2.92 -1.07
CA GLU A 128 18.54 3.98 -1.28
C GLU A 128 18.84 4.21 -2.77
N TYR A 129 19.05 3.14 -3.53
CA TYR A 129 19.24 3.20 -5.00
C TYR A 129 17.97 3.47 -5.82
N GLY A 130 16.82 3.76 -5.20
CA GLY A 130 15.61 4.08 -5.94
C GLY A 130 14.87 2.88 -6.54
N THR A 131 15.31 1.64 -6.32
CA THR A 131 14.85 0.43 -7.03
C THR A 131 13.54 -0.17 -6.52
N SER A 132 13.15 0.13 -5.28
CA SER A 132 11.88 -0.31 -4.71
C SER A 132 11.32 0.70 -3.71
N VAL A 133 10.05 0.51 -3.35
CA VAL A 133 9.35 1.20 -2.27
C VAL A 133 8.63 0.17 -1.42
N VAL A 134 8.53 0.42 -0.11
CA VAL A 134 7.78 -0.42 0.84
C VAL A 134 6.79 0.45 1.59
N PHE A 135 5.57 -0.05 1.70
CA PHE A 135 4.47 0.56 2.42
C PHE A 135 4.16 -0.31 3.62
N GLU A 136 4.15 0.28 4.80
CA GLU A 136 3.79 -0.40 6.04
C GLU A 136 2.58 0.29 6.67
N GLU A 137 1.59 -0.48 7.08
CA GLU A 137 0.57 -0.03 8.01
C GLU A 137 0.54 -0.97 9.23
N VAL A 138 0.81 -0.40 10.39
CA VAL A 138 0.67 -1.07 11.69
C VAL A 138 -0.71 -0.75 12.23
N ASN A 139 -1.51 -1.78 12.51
CA ASN A 139 -2.80 -1.68 13.17
C ASN A 139 -2.68 -2.12 14.63
N GLU A 140 -2.63 -1.14 15.53
CA GLU A 140 -2.37 -1.36 16.96
C GLU A 140 -3.56 -1.99 17.67
N ASP A 141 -4.78 -1.78 17.18
CA ASP A 141 -6.00 -2.36 17.76
C ASP A 141 -6.15 -3.84 17.44
N LEU A 142 -5.67 -4.26 16.25
CA LEU A 142 -5.69 -5.66 15.83
C LEU A 142 -4.40 -6.42 16.19
N GLY A 143 -3.34 -5.70 16.53
CA GLY A 143 -2.01 -6.26 16.77
C GLY A 143 -1.43 -6.89 15.51
N LEU A 144 -1.61 -6.22 14.36
CA LEU A 144 -1.18 -6.70 13.05
C LEU A 144 -0.40 -5.62 12.30
N THR A 145 0.62 -6.04 11.57
CA THR A 145 1.37 -5.18 10.65
C THR A 145 1.28 -5.74 9.24
N PHE A 146 0.85 -4.91 8.29
CA PHE A 146 0.86 -5.26 6.87
C PHE A 146 1.92 -4.44 6.14
N ARG A 147 2.87 -5.14 5.53
CA ARG A 147 3.89 -4.57 4.67
C ARG A 147 3.69 -5.05 3.24
N TRP A 148 3.80 -4.15 2.28
CA TRP A 148 3.93 -4.53 0.88
C TRP A 148 5.01 -3.71 0.18
N SER A 149 5.81 -4.40 -0.64
CA SER A 149 6.85 -3.81 -1.45
C SER A 149 6.39 -3.70 -2.90
N LEU A 150 6.92 -2.72 -3.62
CA LEU A 150 6.73 -2.56 -5.05
C LEU A 150 8.07 -2.24 -5.71
N ALA A 151 8.43 -3.07 -6.69
CA ALA A 151 9.65 -2.93 -7.46
C ALA A 151 9.38 -3.13 -8.95
N ALA A 152 10.27 -2.58 -9.78
CA ALA A 152 10.28 -2.78 -11.21
C ALA A 152 11.50 -3.64 -11.60
N GLY A 153 11.27 -4.68 -12.40
CA GLY A 153 12.30 -5.63 -12.83
C GLY A 153 12.24 -5.89 -14.34
N ALA A 154 13.40 -5.88 -15.00
CA ALA A 154 13.48 -5.99 -16.46
C ALA A 154 12.86 -7.28 -17.04
N ARG A 155 12.99 -8.39 -16.30
CA ARG A 155 12.49 -9.71 -16.75
C ARG A 155 11.01 -9.93 -16.44
N TYR A 156 10.55 -9.52 -15.26
CA TYR A 156 9.22 -9.88 -14.74
C TYR A 156 8.23 -8.71 -14.70
N GLY A 157 8.65 -7.50 -15.07
CA GLY A 157 7.80 -6.32 -15.03
C GLY A 157 7.66 -5.77 -13.62
N LEU A 158 6.43 -5.69 -13.11
CA LEU A 158 6.14 -5.21 -11.76
C LEU A 158 6.13 -6.37 -10.77
N ILE A 159 6.82 -6.18 -9.66
CA ILE A 159 6.96 -7.18 -8.61
C ILE A 159 6.43 -6.58 -7.32
N ARG A 160 5.47 -7.27 -6.69
CA ARG A 160 4.94 -6.93 -5.37
C ARG A 160 5.11 -8.08 -4.41
N GLY A 161 5.74 -7.81 -3.27
CA GLY A 161 5.80 -8.71 -2.14
C GLY A 161 4.86 -8.22 -1.05
N CYS A 162 4.17 -9.13 -0.36
CA CYS A 162 3.26 -8.82 0.73
C CYS A 162 3.63 -9.65 1.95
N VAL A 163 3.66 -9.03 3.12
CA VAL A 163 3.91 -9.68 4.41
C VAL A 163 2.86 -9.19 5.39
N LEU A 164 2.11 -10.13 5.98
CA LEU A 164 1.21 -9.86 7.10
C LEU A 164 1.84 -10.48 8.36
N THR A 165 2.07 -9.66 9.36
CA THR A 165 2.70 -10.05 10.64
C THR A 165 1.68 -9.95 11.76
N ASN A 166 1.62 -10.97 12.60
CA ASN A 166 0.91 -10.92 13.87
C ASN A 166 1.88 -10.46 14.96
N ASP A 167 1.68 -9.25 15.48
CA ASP A 167 2.57 -8.62 16.46
C ASP A 167 2.21 -8.98 17.91
N SER A 168 1.19 -9.82 18.09
CA SER A 168 0.76 -10.33 19.39
C SER A 168 1.26 -11.75 19.66
N SER A 169 1.25 -12.16 20.94
CA SER A 169 1.54 -13.55 21.33
C SER A 169 0.44 -14.55 20.95
N GLU A 170 -0.79 -14.06 20.74
CA GLU A 170 -1.96 -14.91 20.54
C GLU A 170 -2.21 -15.18 19.05
N PRO A 171 -2.46 -16.45 18.66
CA PRO A 171 -2.88 -16.78 17.30
C PRO A 171 -4.09 -15.97 16.85
N VAL A 172 -4.18 -15.73 15.54
CA VAL A 172 -5.24 -14.94 14.94
C VAL A 172 -5.77 -15.61 13.69
N GLU A 173 -7.08 -15.64 13.55
CA GLU A 173 -7.74 -16.09 12.32
C GLU A 173 -7.90 -14.89 11.39
N VAL A 174 -7.40 -15.00 10.16
CA VAL A 174 -7.49 -13.95 9.15
C VAL A 174 -8.05 -14.54 7.86
N ARG A 175 -9.10 -13.91 7.31
CA ARG A 175 -9.54 -14.10 5.92
C ARG A 175 -9.09 -12.88 5.14
N TYR A 176 -8.55 -13.07 3.95
CA TYR A 176 -8.01 -11.95 3.17
C TYR A 176 -8.41 -11.99 1.71
N LEU A 177 -8.47 -10.80 1.12
CA LEU A 177 -8.50 -10.57 -0.32
C LEU A 177 -7.36 -9.60 -0.63
N ASP A 178 -6.39 -10.05 -1.42
CA ASP A 178 -5.22 -9.25 -1.78
C ASP A 178 -4.93 -9.35 -3.28
N GLY A 179 -4.57 -8.23 -3.90
CA GLY A 179 -4.20 -8.20 -5.30
C GLY A 179 -4.12 -6.80 -5.85
N TRP A 180 -4.55 -6.67 -7.10
CA TRP A 180 -4.46 -5.44 -7.87
C TRP A 180 -5.79 -5.13 -8.53
N ARG A 181 -6.03 -3.85 -8.85
CA ARG A 181 -7.24 -3.38 -9.53
C ARG A 181 -6.90 -2.40 -10.64
N ARG A 182 -7.82 -2.32 -11.61
CA ARG A 182 -7.78 -1.41 -12.77
C ARG A 182 -6.56 -1.61 -13.67
N PHE A 183 -6.26 -2.86 -14.00
CA PHE A 183 -5.38 -3.17 -15.12
C PHE A 183 -5.97 -2.66 -16.42
N ILE A 184 -5.10 -2.22 -17.33
CA ILE A 184 -5.48 -1.95 -18.71
C ILE A 184 -5.29 -3.21 -19.55
N VAL A 185 -6.20 -3.43 -20.50
CA VAL A 185 -6.04 -4.47 -21.53
C VAL A 185 -4.99 -4.00 -22.55
N PRO A 186 -4.02 -4.83 -22.95
CA PRO A 186 -3.03 -4.46 -23.95
C PRO A 186 -3.67 -3.89 -25.23
N GLY A 187 -3.08 -2.83 -25.79
CA GLY A 187 -3.52 -2.22 -27.04
C GLY A 187 -4.60 -1.14 -26.90
N VAL A 188 -5.08 -0.83 -25.69
CA VAL A 188 -5.95 0.32 -25.46
C VAL A 188 -5.12 1.61 -25.39
N SER A 189 -5.44 2.59 -26.23
CA SER A 189 -4.74 3.87 -26.26
C SER A 189 -5.10 4.76 -25.07
N LYS A 190 -4.21 5.67 -24.72
CA LYS A 190 -4.33 6.61 -23.58
C LYS A 190 -5.62 7.46 -23.58
N GLY A 191 -6.31 7.58 -24.71
CA GLY A 191 -7.52 8.42 -24.86
C GLY A 191 -8.82 7.83 -24.28
N MET A 192 -8.82 6.60 -23.76
CA MET A 192 -10.02 5.91 -23.28
C MET A 192 -10.24 5.95 -21.75
N PHE A 193 -9.38 6.60 -20.96
CA PHE A 193 -9.44 6.62 -19.49
C PHE A 193 -9.12 7.98 -18.85
#